data_AF-A0AAU2THX1-F1
#
_entry.id   AF-A0AAU2THX1-F1
#
_cell.length_a   1.000
_cell.length_b   1.000
_cell.length_c   1.000
_cell.angle_alpha   90.00
_cell.angle_beta   90.00
_cell.angle_gamma   90.00
#
_symmetry.space_group_name_H-M   'P 1'
#
loop_
_entity.id
_entity.type
_entity.pdbx_description
1 polymer ?
#
loop_
_entity_poly.entity_id
_entity_poly.type
_entity_poly.pdbx_seq_one_letter_code
_entity_poly.pdbx_strand_id
1 'polypeptide(L)'
;MSYDLAVWEGERPADVRTARRALTDLYDRYLDAEADHPPTERIADYLAALVERWGDASVDGDASPWAGWPLIAGASGPFAYIPLGWSMAEEVSAYAAALADSMGLVCFDPQQKRLRPPDGVGQAAVSDQ
;
A
#
# COMPACT_ATOMS: atom_id res chain seq x y z
N MET A 1 -14.30 0.09 10.73
CA MET A 1 -14.08 0.33 9.28
C MET A 1 -12.71 0.96 9.15
N SER A 2 -11.85 0.49 8.26
CA SER A 2 -10.47 0.98 8.03
C SER A 2 -10.38 1.90 6.81
N TYR A 3 -9.27 2.61 6.68
CA TYR A 3 -8.84 3.24 5.45
C TYR A 3 -7.83 2.31 4.79
N ASP A 4 -8.01 1.90 3.55
CA ASP A 4 -7.18 0.85 2.97
C ASP A 4 -6.29 1.36 1.84
N LEU A 5 -5.14 0.72 1.65
CA LEU A 5 -4.31 0.89 0.46
C LEU A 5 -4.07 -0.47 -0.19
N ALA A 6 -4.16 -0.49 -1.52
CA ALA A 6 -3.76 -1.62 -2.33
C ALA A 6 -2.43 -1.31 -3.00
N VAL A 7 -1.42 -2.17 -2.79
CA VAL A 7 -0.08 -1.99 -3.34
C VAL A 7 0.35 -3.25 -4.08
N TRP A 8 0.87 -3.12 -5.29
CA TRP A 8 1.33 -4.28 -6.06
C TRP A 8 2.51 -3.97 -6.98
N GLU A 9 3.20 -5.04 -7.38
CA GLU A 9 4.19 -5.00 -8.45
C GLU A 9 3.55 -5.04 -9.84
N GLY A 10 4.04 -4.23 -10.77
CA GLY A 10 3.66 -4.29 -12.17
C GLY A 10 3.56 -2.93 -12.81
N GLU A 11 3.07 -2.92 -14.05
CA GLU A 11 2.84 -1.66 -14.76
C GLU A 11 1.71 -0.88 -14.12
N ARG A 12 1.93 0.43 -14.00
CA ARG A 12 0.93 1.36 -13.52
C ARG A 12 -0.27 1.38 -14.48
N PRO A 13 -1.50 1.11 -14.00
CA PRO A 13 -2.68 1.16 -14.86
C PRO A 13 -2.89 2.56 -15.46
N ALA A 14 -3.35 2.61 -16.71
CA ALA A 14 -3.58 3.89 -17.41
C ALA A 14 -4.76 4.71 -16.84
N ASP A 15 -5.69 4.05 -16.13
CA ASP A 15 -6.85 4.71 -15.56
C ASP A 15 -7.40 3.96 -14.32
N VAL A 16 -8.27 4.65 -13.59
CA VAL A 16 -8.91 4.13 -12.37
C VAL A 16 -9.75 2.89 -12.64
N ARG A 17 -10.37 2.77 -13.82
CA ARG A 17 -11.21 1.60 -14.15
C ARG A 17 -10.34 0.36 -14.28
N THR A 18 -9.18 0.50 -14.89
CA THR A 18 -8.18 -0.56 -15.08
C THR A 18 -7.53 -0.90 -13.75
N ALA A 19 -7.20 0.11 -12.93
CA ALA A 19 -6.70 -0.09 -11.56
C ALA A 19 -7.67 -0.89 -10.68
N ARG A 20 -8.97 -0.57 -10.73
CA ARG A 20 -9.99 -1.30 -9.97
C ARG A 20 -10.12 -2.76 -10.41
N ARG A 21 -10.01 -3.04 -11.71
CA ARG A 21 -10.02 -4.41 -12.23
C ARG A 21 -8.79 -5.18 -11.76
N ALA A 22 -7.61 -4.56 -11.89
CA ALA A 22 -6.37 -5.15 -11.38
C ALA A 22 -6.47 -5.45 -9.88
N LEU A 23 -7.00 -4.53 -9.07
CA LEU A 23 -7.22 -4.77 -7.65
C LEU A 23 -8.12 -5.99 -7.41
N THR A 24 -9.29 -6.09 -8.05
CA THR A 24 -10.17 -7.25 -7.89
C THR A 24 -9.47 -8.54 -8.29
N ASP A 25 -8.81 -8.56 -9.46
CA ASP A 25 -8.13 -9.75 -9.96
C ASP A 25 -6.96 -10.19 -9.05
N LEU A 26 -6.24 -9.24 -8.45
CA LEU A 26 -5.15 -9.50 -7.51
C LEU A 26 -5.68 -10.00 -6.16
N TYR A 27 -6.74 -9.39 -5.66
CA TYR A 27 -7.36 -9.77 -4.39
C TYR A 27 -7.90 -11.19 -4.46
N ASP A 28 -8.69 -11.49 -5.51
CA ASP A 28 -9.25 -12.83 -5.76
C ASP A 28 -8.15 -13.90 -5.88
N ARG A 29 -7.00 -13.54 -6.47
CA ARG A 29 -5.90 -14.48 -6.73
C ARG A 29 -5.00 -14.73 -5.53
N TYR A 30 -4.72 -13.70 -4.73
CA TYR A 30 -3.67 -13.75 -3.72
C TYR A 30 -4.17 -13.73 -2.29
N LEU A 31 -5.34 -13.15 -2.02
CA LEU A 31 -5.89 -13.05 -0.67
C LEU A 31 -7.15 -13.90 -0.45
N ASP A 32 -7.98 -14.09 -1.48
CA ASP A 32 -9.19 -14.95 -1.38
C ASP A 32 -8.96 -16.38 -1.89
N ALA A 33 -7.82 -16.67 -2.52
CA ALA A 33 -7.48 -18.01 -2.97
C ALA A 33 -6.92 -18.87 -1.82
N GLU A 34 -7.20 -20.17 -1.85
CA GLU A 34 -6.64 -21.16 -0.90
C GLU A 34 -5.12 -21.35 -1.06
N ALA A 35 -4.54 -20.90 -2.19
CA ALA A 35 -3.13 -21.04 -2.46
C ALA A 35 -2.33 -19.97 -1.70
N ASP A 36 -1.46 -20.43 -0.79
CA ASP A 36 -0.53 -19.56 -0.09
C ASP A 36 0.65 -19.19 -1.00
N HIS A 37 0.80 -17.90 -1.28
CA HIS A 37 1.92 -17.35 -2.03
C HIS A 37 2.72 -16.43 -1.11
N PRO A 38 3.96 -16.78 -0.73
CA PRO A 38 4.76 -15.88 0.09
C PRO A 38 4.92 -14.52 -0.62
N PRO A 39 4.89 -13.41 0.12
CA PRO A 39 5.15 -12.10 -0.45
C PRO A 39 6.48 -12.09 -1.20
N THR A 40 6.48 -11.44 -2.36
CA THR A 40 7.70 -11.12 -3.10
C THR A 40 8.62 -10.26 -2.24
N GLU A 41 9.93 -10.33 -2.50
CA GLU A 41 10.94 -9.57 -1.74
C GLU A 41 10.62 -8.07 -1.74
N ARG A 42 10.21 -7.48 -2.87
CA ARG A 42 9.88 -6.04 -2.95
C ARG A 42 8.67 -5.66 -2.10
N ILE A 43 7.63 -6.52 -2.05
CA ILE A 43 6.47 -6.30 -1.18
C ILE A 43 6.87 -6.43 0.28
N ALA A 44 7.68 -7.43 0.62
CA ALA A 44 8.19 -7.61 1.98
C ALA A 44 9.04 -6.41 2.43
N ASP A 45 9.94 -5.93 1.58
CA ASP A 45 10.78 -4.75 1.84
C ASP A 45 9.93 -3.48 2.02
N TYR A 46 8.91 -3.31 1.18
CA TYR A 46 7.98 -2.19 1.28
C TYR A 46 7.25 -2.18 2.63
N LEU A 47 6.72 -3.33 3.05
CA LEU A 47 6.06 -3.46 4.36
C LEU A 47 7.05 -3.28 5.52
N ALA A 48 8.26 -3.81 5.41
CA ALA A 48 9.29 -3.63 6.43
C ALA A 48 9.65 -2.16 6.62
N ALA A 49 9.78 -1.38 5.55
CA ALA A 49 10.05 0.06 5.62
C ALA A 49 8.88 0.86 6.25
N LEU A 50 7.63 0.43 6.05
CA LEU A 50 6.49 1.00 6.79
C LEU A 50 6.59 0.69 8.28
N VAL A 51 6.89 -0.56 8.64
CA VAL A 51 7.04 -0.97 10.05
C VAL A 51 8.23 -0.28 10.71
N GLU A 52 9.35 -0.08 10.00
CA GLU A 52 10.52 0.62 10.53
C GLU A 52 10.19 2.06 10.93
N ARG A 53 9.33 2.74 10.15
CA ARG A 53 8.97 4.13 10.40
C ARG A 53 7.99 4.32 11.55
N TRP A 54 6.96 3.47 11.65
CA TRP A 54 5.87 3.66 12.63
C TRP A 54 5.79 2.60 13.73
N GLY A 55 6.63 1.57 13.68
CA GLY A 55 6.56 0.44 14.59
C GLY A 55 5.42 -0.53 14.27
N ASP A 56 5.21 -1.47 15.18
CA ASP A 56 4.09 -2.41 15.11
C ASP A 56 2.80 -1.81 15.69
N ALA A 57 1.69 -2.55 15.66
CA ALA A 57 0.44 -2.08 16.25
C ALA A 57 0.42 -2.11 17.80
N SER A 58 1.52 -2.48 18.46
CA SER A 58 1.60 -2.57 19.92
C SER A 58 1.93 -1.23 20.60
N VAL A 59 2.34 -0.22 19.83
CA VAL A 59 2.38 1.19 20.29
C VAL A 59 0.95 1.72 20.39
N ASP A 60 0.54 2.08 21.61
CA ASP A 60 -0.74 2.68 22.03
C ASP A 60 -1.82 2.76 20.93
N GLY A 61 -2.86 1.92 21.03
CA GLY A 61 -3.77 1.60 19.91
C GLY A 61 -4.45 2.76 19.16
N ASP A 62 -4.55 3.95 19.75
CA ASP A 62 -5.06 5.16 19.07
C ASP A 62 -3.96 5.93 18.29
N ALA A 63 -2.70 5.72 18.64
CA ALA A 63 -1.50 6.25 17.99
C ALA A 63 -0.87 5.27 16.99
N SER A 64 -1.29 4.00 16.98
CA SER A 64 -0.92 3.07 15.92
C SER A 64 -1.58 3.47 14.59
N PRO A 65 -0.82 3.55 13.48
CA PRO A 65 -1.40 3.83 12.18
C PRO A 65 -2.10 2.62 11.55
N TRP A 66 -1.94 1.42 12.13
CA TRP A 66 -2.40 0.17 11.55
C TRP A 66 -3.77 -0.24 12.12
N ALA A 67 -4.76 -0.46 11.24
CA ALA A 67 -6.05 -1.03 11.61
C ALA A 67 -6.08 -2.57 11.52
N GLY A 68 -4.99 -3.18 11.04
CA GLY A 68 -4.76 -4.62 11.02
C GLY A 68 -3.28 -4.93 11.17
N TRP A 69 -2.97 -5.95 11.96
CA TRP A 69 -1.60 -6.37 12.26
C TRP A 69 -1.52 -7.90 12.33
N PRO A 70 -0.39 -8.52 11.93
CA PRO A 70 0.79 -7.92 11.31
C PRO A 70 0.54 -7.48 9.85
N LEU A 71 1.20 -6.42 9.39
CA LEU A 71 1.02 -5.94 8.00
C LEU A 71 1.31 -7.03 6.96
N ILE A 72 2.28 -7.91 7.25
CA ILE A 72 2.64 -9.02 6.37
C ILE A 72 1.50 -10.02 6.15
N ALA A 73 0.51 -10.10 7.05
CA ALA A 73 -0.66 -10.95 6.88
C ALA A 73 -1.62 -10.43 5.79
N GLY A 74 -1.50 -9.16 5.40
CA GLY A 74 -2.22 -8.57 4.27
C GLY A 74 -1.48 -8.71 2.93
N ALA A 75 -0.38 -9.46 2.86
CA ALA A 75 0.42 -9.61 1.66
C ALA A 75 0.51 -11.07 1.18
N SER A 76 0.51 -11.23 -0.13
CA SER A 76 0.66 -12.51 -0.81
C SER A 76 1.15 -12.28 -2.24
N GLY A 77 2.21 -12.99 -2.62
CA GLY A 77 2.89 -12.81 -3.90
C GLY A 77 3.27 -11.33 -4.17
N PRO A 78 2.91 -10.76 -5.33
CA PRO A 78 3.25 -9.38 -5.72
C PRO A 78 2.24 -8.35 -5.18
N PHE A 79 1.40 -8.68 -4.20
CA PHE A 79 0.29 -7.84 -3.75
C PHE A 79 0.26 -7.70 -2.22
N ALA A 80 -0.08 -6.50 -1.76
CA ALA A 80 -0.37 -6.19 -0.37
C ALA A 80 -1.63 -5.32 -0.25
N TYR A 81 -2.48 -5.65 0.72
CA TYR A 81 -3.64 -4.87 1.13
C TYR A 81 -3.45 -4.39 2.57
N ILE A 82 -3.39 -3.08 2.76
CA ILE A 82 -2.91 -2.45 4.00
C ILE A 82 -4.06 -1.68 4.65
N PRO A 83 -4.60 -2.17 5.78
CA PRO A 83 -5.61 -1.45 6.55
C PRO A 83 -4.96 -0.44 7.51
N LEU A 84 -5.32 0.83 7.35
CA LEU A 84 -4.90 1.96 8.16
C LEU A 84 -6.02 2.41 9.11
N GLY A 85 -5.62 2.94 10.27
CA GLY A 85 -6.49 3.67 11.19
C GLY A 85 -6.88 5.03 10.60
N TRP A 86 -8.16 5.38 10.67
CA TRP A 86 -8.66 6.66 10.10
C TRP A 86 -7.99 7.89 10.71
N SER A 87 -7.56 7.84 11.97
CA SER A 87 -6.89 8.95 12.67
C SER A 87 -5.59 9.38 12.00
N MET A 88 -4.87 8.44 11.37
CA MET A 88 -3.58 8.67 10.73
C MET A 88 -3.59 8.46 9.21
N ALA A 89 -4.76 8.11 8.64
CA ALA A 89 -4.88 7.72 7.25
C ALA A 89 -4.34 8.76 6.26
N GLU A 90 -4.53 10.06 6.51
CA GLU A 90 -4.04 11.12 5.63
C GLU A 90 -2.51 11.10 5.50
N GLU A 91 -1.81 11.17 6.64
CA GLU A 91 -0.35 11.18 6.70
C GLU A 91 0.25 9.87 6.20
N VAL A 92 -0.23 8.75 6.74
CA VAL A 92 0.35 7.44 6.49
C VAL A 92 0.12 7.04 5.04
N SER A 93 -1.07 7.30 4.49
CA SER A 93 -1.35 6.96 3.09
C SER A 93 -0.54 7.81 2.10
N ALA A 94 -0.23 9.05 2.44
CA ALA A 94 0.61 9.92 1.61
C ALA A 94 2.05 9.41 1.55
N TYR A 95 2.63 9.08 2.69
CA TYR A 95 3.97 8.51 2.73
C TYR A 95 4.03 7.11 2.12
N ALA A 96 3.06 6.24 2.42
CA ALA A 96 2.98 4.89 1.86
C ALA A 96 2.96 4.93 0.32
N ALA A 97 2.15 5.81 -0.26
CA ALA A 97 2.12 5.99 -1.71
C ALA A 97 3.44 6.52 -2.30
N ALA A 98 4.11 7.46 -1.62
CA ALA A 98 5.41 7.98 -2.07
C ALA A 98 6.53 6.92 -1.97
N LEU A 99 6.49 6.09 -0.92
CA LEU A 99 7.41 4.97 -0.76
C LEU A 99 7.15 3.89 -1.81
N ALA A 100 5.89 3.57 -2.10
CA ALA A 100 5.55 2.63 -3.16
C ALA A 100 6.11 3.11 -4.52
N ASP A 101 5.90 4.39 -4.85
CA ASP A 101 6.41 5.00 -6.07
C ASP A 101 7.94 4.94 -6.18
N SER A 102 8.66 5.23 -5.08
CA SER A 102 10.13 5.17 -5.06
C SER A 102 10.68 3.75 -5.24
N MET A 103 9.89 2.74 -4.90
CA MET A 103 10.20 1.31 -5.10
C MET A 103 9.66 0.75 -6.43
N GLY A 104 9.04 1.58 -7.27
CA GLY A 104 8.44 1.16 -8.54
C GLY A 104 7.18 0.28 -8.37
N LEU A 105 6.51 0.40 -7.23
CA LEU A 105 5.24 -0.25 -6.93
C LEU A 105 4.06 0.65 -7.32
N VAL A 106 2.94 0.02 -7.64
CA VAL A 106 1.66 0.72 -7.84
C VAL A 106 0.95 0.85 -6.51
N CYS A 107 0.53 2.05 -6.15
CA CYS A 107 -0.35 2.29 -5.01
C CYS A 107 -1.73 2.77 -5.51
N PHE A 108 -2.79 2.08 -5.10
CA PHE A 108 -4.17 2.48 -5.35
C PHE A 108 -4.91 2.70 -4.04
N ASP A 109 -5.73 3.75 -4.04
CA ASP A 109 -6.55 4.18 -2.91
C ASP A 109 -8.02 3.89 -3.22
N PRO A 110 -8.61 2.81 -2.66
CA PRO A 110 -9.99 2.42 -2.92
C PRO A 110 -11.01 3.46 -2.45
N GLN A 111 -10.74 4.14 -1.34
CA GLN A 111 -11.63 5.14 -0.75
C GLN A 111 -11.70 6.40 -1.63
N GLN A 112 -10.55 6.86 -2.12
CA GLN A 112 -10.45 8.03 -3.00
C GLN A 112 -10.60 7.67 -4.49
N LYS A 113 -10.63 6.39 -4.83
CA LYS A 113 -10.73 5.85 -6.20
C LYS A 113 -9.66 6.44 -7.13
N ARG A 114 -8.40 6.46 -6.68
CA ARG A 114 -7.29 7.02 -7.46
C ARG A 114 -6.01 6.22 -7.31
N LEU A 115 -5.18 6.26 -8.34
CA LEU A 115 -3.79 5.86 -8.24
C LEU A 115 -2.99 6.95 -7.52
N ARG A 116 -1.98 6.53 -6.76
CA ARG A 116 -1.12 7.41 -5.97
C ARG A 116 0.35 7.09 -6.25
N PRO A 117 1.22 8.12 -6.39
CA PRO A 117 0.87 9.53 -6.63
C PRO A 117 0.04 9.68 -7.92
N PRO A 118 -0.67 10.79 -8.18
CA PRO A 118 -1.40 10.98 -9.44
C PRO A 118 -0.42 11.07 -10.63
N ASP A 119 -0.90 10.72 -11.83
CA ASP A 119 -0.07 10.79 -13.05
C ASP A 119 0.46 12.21 -13.27
N GLY A 120 1.74 12.32 -13.66
CA GLY A 120 2.37 13.60 -13.95
C GLY A 120 3.01 14.31 -12.75
N VAL A 121 3.04 13.70 -11.55
CA VAL A 121 3.89 14.17 -10.44
C VAL A 121 5.27 13.52 -10.55
N GLY A 122 5.98 13.80 -11.64
CA GLY A 122 7.41 13.54 -11.70
C GLY A 122 8.13 14.51 -10.78
N GLN A 123 8.84 13.99 -9.78
CA GLN A 123 9.91 14.65 -9.01
C GLN A 123 9.78 16.18 -8.89
N ALA A 124 9.00 16.66 -7.90
CA ALA A 124 9.28 17.99 -7.36
C ALA A 124 10.61 17.90 -6.59
N ALA A 125 11.66 18.39 -7.26
CA ALA A 125 13.01 18.66 -6.77
C ALA A 125 13.20 18.60 -5.25
N VAL A 126 14.06 17.68 -4.82
CA VAL A 126 15.05 18.00 -3.78
C VAL A 126 15.91 19.14 -4.31
N SER A 127 15.45 20.37 -4.12
CA SER A 127 16.32 21.54 -4.13
C SER A 127 17.00 21.58 -2.78
N ASP A 128 18.25 21.15 -2.76
CA ASP A 128 19.23 21.51 -1.75
C ASP A 128 19.27 23.04 -1.63
N GLN A 129 18.96 23.55 -0.43
CA GLN A 129 19.34 24.87 0.05
C GLN A 129 19.53 24.80 1.57
#